data_AF-G4T278-F1
#
_entry.id   AF-G4T278-F1
#
_cell.length_a   1.000
_cell.length_b   1.000
_cell.length_c   1.000
_cell.angle_alpha   90.00
_cell.angle_beta   90.00
_cell.angle_gamma   90.00
#
_symmetry.space_group_name_H-M   'P 1'
#
loop_
_entity.id
_entity.type
_entity.pdbx_description
1 polymer ?
#
loop_
_entity_poly.entity_id
_entity_poly.type
_entity_poly.pdbx_seq_one_letter_code
_entity_poly.pdbx_strand_id
1 'polypeptide(L)'
;MHAKSVFFVKTAVLTAYLVGNTTWAHDLTGNLESPAGIENVYTVTCANNSTRMEARLRATSGPTLVLHIEKDGLSNETSTPASGFSPMIAIPGGGGGYTVSIRKFDDDFSLFALEYHCQNETDHTETSLLTVKTNSPIANGDNGGSTPPPNGDDGGNTTPDLSSSFDLLTESTISEGENFYGGIGVHDSCQGGTGNTRVMGHSVLFPTQNPRVTRVDTAANVSLDSVLTIGSLANLPQLIQSNSLSARQSEKTDANNNVIGFNHIRTRIAPGLEGLIPFRLGRIQFKPESCAKNLIIQLAVAEICRGNAFPPQPGTANLWIPSTTSRFNNNSIHGIGEAPTLTVQRNLTANPLPGTCALGYDVLIEPSSQDIDNNLPITRFWN
;
A
#
# COMPACT_ATOMS: atom_id res chain seq x y z
N MET A 1 -34.70 32.23 -74.29
CA MET A 1 -35.17 30.99 -73.63
C MET A 1 -33.96 30.24 -73.08
N HIS A 2 -34.07 29.77 -71.83
CA HIS A 2 -33.18 28.84 -71.11
C HIS A 2 -31.82 29.37 -70.63
N ALA A 3 -31.84 30.06 -69.47
CA ALA A 3 -30.73 30.03 -68.52
C ALA A 3 -30.91 28.83 -67.58
N LYS A 4 -29.95 27.88 -67.59
CA LYS A 4 -29.91 26.76 -66.64
C LYS A 4 -29.27 27.24 -65.34
N SER A 5 -30.04 27.22 -64.25
CA SER A 5 -29.52 27.40 -62.90
C SER A 5 -29.07 26.04 -62.36
N VAL A 6 -27.81 25.93 -61.96
CA VAL A 6 -27.25 24.75 -61.28
C VAL A 6 -27.30 25.01 -59.78
N PHE A 7 -28.18 24.31 -59.07
CA PHE A 7 -28.24 24.29 -57.61
C PHE A 7 -27.15 23.34 -57.08
N PHE A 8 -26.14 23.88 -56.38
CA PHE A 8 -25.24 23.09 -55.55
C PHE A 8 -25.86 22.94 -54.15
N VAL A 9 -26.36 21.75 -53.82
CA VAL A 9 -26.70 21.38 -52.45
C VAL A 9 -25.39 20.98 -51.76
N LYS A 10 -24.89 21.85 -50.87
CA LYS A 10 -23.81 21.49 -49.94
C LYS A 10 -24.41 20.69 -48.79
N THR A 11 -24.27 19.37 -48.83
CA THR A 11 -24.49 18.51 -47.66
C THR A 11 -23.35 18.74 -46.68
N ALA A 12 -23.59 19.51 -45.61
CA ALA A 12 -22.67 19.59 -44.49
C ALA A 12 -22.85 18.33 -43.63
N VAL A 13 -21.87 17.42 -43.68
CA VAL A 13 -21.76 16.32 -42.72
C VAL A 13 -21.29 16.93 -41.40
N LEU A 14 -22.22 17.06 -40.46
CA LEU A 14 -21.94 17.48 -39.09
C LEU A 14 -21.36 16.28 -38.34
N THR A 15 -20.04 16.14 -38.34
CA THR A 15 -19.34 15.19 -37.45
C THR A 15 -19.41 15.76 -36.04
N ALA A 16 -20.42 15.34 -35.27
CA ALA A 16 -20.48 15.61 -33.84
C ALA A 16 -19.38 14.79 -33.15
N TYR A 17 -18.26 15.44 -32.82
CA TYR A 17 -17.35 14.94 -31.80
C TYR A 17 -18.05 15.10 -30.44
N LEU A 18 -18.76 14.05 -30.02
CA LEU A 18 -19.17 13.88 -28.64
C LEU A 18 -17.89 13.60 -27.83
N VAL A 19 -17.28 14.66 -27.30
CA VAL A 19 -16.30 14.54 -26.23
C VAL A 19 -17.10 14.27 -24.97
N GLY A 20 -17.42 13.00 -24.73
CA GLY A 20 -17.97 12.58 -23.45
C GLY A 20 -16.92 12.88 -22.39
N ASN A 21 -17.24 13.74 -21.43
CA ASN A 21 -16.47 13.91 -20.22
C ASN A 21 -16.58 12.60 -19.44
N THR A 22 -15.65 11.67 -19.65
CA THR A 22 -15.56 10.45 -18.84
C THR A 22 -15.19 10.86 -17.43
N THR A 23 -16.15 10.80 -16.51
CA THR A 23 -15.93 10.93 -15.06
C THR A 23 -14.93 9.88 -14.62
N TRP A 24 -13.93 10.30 -13.85
CA TRP A 24 -12.69 9.56 -13.66
C TRP A 24 -12.83 8.31 -12.79
N ALA A 25 -11.93 7.37 -13.12
CA ALA A 25 -11.75 6.02 -12.66
C ALA A 25 -11.51 5.88 -11.15
N HIS A 26 -11.74 4.67 -10.64
CA HIS A 26 -11.06 4.26 -9.41
C HIS A 26 -9.61 3.91 -9.78
N ASP A 27 -8.67 4.55 -9.07
CA ASP A 27 -7.25 4.34 -9.24
C ASP A 27 -6.67 3.69 -7.98
N LEU A 28 -5.75 2.76 -8.18
CA LEU A 28 -4.96 2.12 -7.12
C LEU A 28 -3.50 2.22 -7.50
N THR A 29 -2.66 2.75 -6.62
CA THR A 29 -1.21 2.67 -6.77
C THR A 29 -0.63 1.62 -5.85
N GLY A 30 0.42 0.95 -6.29
CA GLY A 30 1.13 -0.03 -5.48
C GLY A 30 2.54 -0.29 -5.98
N ASN A 31 3.19 -1.25 -5.35
CA ASN A 31 4.53 -1.70 -5.69
C ASN A 31 4.59 -3.24 -5.74
N LEU A 32 5.59 -3.76 -6.46
CA LEU A 32 6.02 -5.16 -6.39
C LEU A 32 7.51 -5.18 -6.04
N GLU A 33 7.85 -5.79 -4.92
CA GLU A 33 9.22 -5.89 -4.42
C GLU A 33 10.09 -6.87 -5.20
N SER A 34 11.41 -6.76 -5.08
CA SER A 34 12.35 -7.81 -5.48
C SER A 34 12.14 -9.04 -4.59
N PRO A 35 12.08 -10.30 -5.09
CA PRO A 35 12.62 -10.84 -6.33
C PRO A 35 11.57 -11.03 -7.48
N ALA A 36 11.95 -11.76 -8.52
CA ALA A 36 11.06 -12.16 -9.62
C ALA A 36 9.92 -13.06 -9.12
N GLY A 37 8.78 -13.02 -9.82
CA GLY A 37 7.65 -13.90 -9.51
C GLY A 37 6.87 -13.45 -8.29
N ILE A 38 6.77 -12.14 -8.04
CA ILE A 38 5.95 -11.55 -6.98
C ILE A 38 4.62 -11.07 -7.56
N GLU A 39 3.55 -11.23 -6.78
CA GLU A 39 2.18 -10.90 -7.18
C GLU A 39 1.41 -10.19 -6.07
N ASN A 40 0.68 -9.15 -6.45
CA ASN A 40 -0.38 -8.54 -5.64
C ASN A 40 -1.74 -9.02 -6.15
N VAL A 41 -2.65 -9.37 -5.25
CA VAL A 41 -4.00 -9.82 -5.55
C VAL A 41 -5.01 -8.94 -4.83
N TYR A 42 -6.04 -8.52 -5.56
CA TYR A 42 -7.13 -7.70 -5.08
C TYR A 42 -8.46 -8.37 -5.40
N THR A 43 -9.47 -8.07 -4.60
CA THR A 43 -10.88 -8.29 -4.94
C THR A 43 -11.52 -6.94 -5.26
N VAL A 44 -11.97 -6.77 -6.50
CA VAL A 44 -12.80 -5.64 -6.90
C VAL A 44 -14.25 -6.10 -6.86
N THR A 45 -15.09 -5.46 -6.06
CA THR A 45 -16.52 -5.78 -5.99
C THR A 45 -17.31 -4.76 -6.78
N CYS A 46 -17.99 -5.23 -7.82
CA CYS A 46 -18.90 -4.44 -8.64
C CYS A 46 -20.32 -4.50 -8.09
N ALA A 47 -21.06 -3.40 -8.19
CA ALA A 47 -22.48 -3.35 -7.85
C ALA A 47 -23.31 -4.36 -8.66
N ASN A 48 -24.47 -4.76 -8.12
CA ASN A 48 -25.33 -5.77 -8.76
C ASN A 48 -25.83 -5.38 -10.16
N ASN A 49 -25.85 -4.09 -10.50
CA ASN A 49 -26.27 -3.58 -11.80
C ASN A 49 -25.12 -3.42 -12.82
N SER A 50 -23.89 -3.79 -12.47
CA SER A 50 -22.78 -3.83 -13.43
C SER A 50 -22.99 -4.93 -14.45
N THR A 51 -22.54 -4.70 -15.69
CA THR A 51 -22.49 -5.71 -16.76
C THR A 51 -21.07 -6.22 -17.00
N ARG A 52 -20.06 -5.41 -16.70
CA ARG A 52 -18.65 -5.78 -16.84
C ARG A 52 -17.73 -5.02 -15.89
N MET A 53 -16.53 -5.55 -15.75
CA MET A 53 -15.40 -4.84 -15.18
C MET A 53 -14.38 -4.56 -16.30
N GLU A 54 -13.83 -3.34 -16.31
CA GLU A 54 -12.71 -2.94 -17.16
C GLU A 54 -11.52 -2.57 -16.27
N ALA A 55 -10.31 -2.94 -16.68
CA ALA A 55 -9.10 -2.43 -16.03
C ALA A 55 -7.91 -2.34 -16.98
N ARG A 56 -6.99 -1.44 -16.64
CA ARG A 56 -5.67 -1.33 -17.27
C ARG A 56 -4.61 -0.99 -16.24
N LEU A 57 -3.39 -1.39 -16.55
CA LEU A 57 -2.25 -1.20 -15.68
C LEU A 57 -1.30 -0.18 -16.27
N ARG A 58 -0.59 0.56 -15.42
CA ARG A 58 0.52 1.41 -15.79
C ARG A 58 1.72 1.07 -14.94
N ALA A 59 2.83 0.69 -15.57
CA ALA A 59 4.12 0.69 -14.91
C ALA A 59 4.61 2.13 -14.78
N THR A 60 4.84 2.59 -13.55
CA THR A 60 5.39 3.93 -13.27
C THR A 60 6.91 3.90 -13.12
N SER A 61 7.46 2.75 -12.71
CA SER A 61 8.89 2.44 -12.77
C SER A 61 9.11 0.93 -12.72
N GLY A 62 10.25 0.46 -13.23
CA GLY A 62 10.66 -0.94 -13.15
C GLY A 62 10.30 -1.77 -14.40
N PRO A 63 10.29 -3.11 -14.27
CA PRO A 63 10.07 -4.04 -15.37
C PRO A 63 8.63 -4.06 -15.91
N THR A 64 8.42 -4.90 -16.93
CA THR A 64 7.09 -5.20 -17.48
C THR A 64 6.22 -5.86 -16.41
N LEU A 65 4.99 -5.37 -16.27
CA LEU A 65 4.01 -5.93 -15.37
C LEU A 65 2.89 -6.61 -16.15
N VAL A 66 2.29 -7.63 -15.55
CA VAL A 66 1.12 -8.32 -16.08
C VAL A 66 -0.08 -8.08 -15.18
N LEU A 67 -1.18 -7.65 -15.78
CA LEU A 67 -2.49 -7.52 -15.16
C LEU A 67 -3.37 -8.68 -15.62
N HIS A 68 -3.86 -9.44 -14.66
CA HIS A 68 -4.83 -10.50 -14.85
C HIS A 68 -6.13 -10.16 -14.14
N ILE A 69 -7.27 -10.43 -14.77
CA ILE A 69 -8.59 -10.32 -14.15
C ILE A 69 -9.28 -11.67 -14.31
N GLU A 70 -9.98 -12.13 -13.28
CA GLU A 70 -10.77 -13.35 -13.32
C GLU A 70 -12.11 -13.17 -12.58
N LYS A 71 -13.17 -13.76 -13.13
CA LYS A 71 -14.46 -13.93 -12.45
C LYS A 71 -15.24 -15.10 -13.07
N ASP A 72 -15.73 -16.01 -12.22
CA ASP A 72 -16.67 -17.08 -12.60
C ASP A 72 -16.21 -17.90 -13.84
N GLY A 73 -14.91 -18.18 -13.94
CA GLY A 73 -14.30 -18.91 -15.06
C GLY A 73 -14.04 -18.08 -16.32
N LEU A 74 -14.39 -16.78 -16.32
CA LEU A 74 -13.94 -15.82 -17.31
C LEU A 74 -12.61 -15.21 -16.85
N SER A 75 -11.64 -15.11 -17.75
CA SER A 75 -10.38 -14.43 -17.48
C SER A 75 -9.89 -13.62 -18.67
N ASN A 76 -9.12 -12.59 -18.40
CA ASN A 76 -8.48 -11.75 -19.40
C ASN A 76 -7.17 -11.20 -18.84
N GLU A 77 -6.18 -11.00 -19.71
CA GLU A 77 -4.82 -10.63 -19.32
C GLU A 77 -4.23 -9.62 -20.28
N THR A 78 -3.43 -8.71 -19.74
CA THR A 78 -2.68 -7.70 -20.49
C THR A 78 -1.37 -7.40 -19.80
N SER A 79 -0.42 -6.80 -20.52
CA SER A 79 0.88 -6.41 -19.97
C SER A 79 1.21 -4.96 -20.28
N THR A 80 2.00 -4.35 -19.41
CA THR A 80 2.51 -2.99 -19.62
C THR A 80 3.81 -3.04 -20.40
N PRO A 81 4.11 -2.05 -21.24
CA PRO A 81 5.51 -1.76 -21.57
C PRO A 81 6.27 -1.34 -20.29
N ALA A 82 7.61 -1.34 -20.33
CA ALA A 82 8.47 -0.90 -19.21
C ALA A 82 8.18 0.55 -18.75
N SER A 83 7.52 1.36 -19.58
CA SER A 83 6.90 2.61 -19.17
C SER A 83 5.64 2.88 -20.01
N GLY A 84 4.51 3.13 -19.37
CA GLY A 84 3.23 3.41 -20.03
C GLY A 84 2.09 2.51 -19.60
N PHE A 85 0.95 2.68 -20.26
CA PHE A 85 -0.28 1.92 -20.00
C PHE A 85 -0.33 0.63 -20.81
N SER A 86 -0.87 -0.43 -20.22
CA SER A 86 -1.37 -1.59 -20.95
C SER A 86 -2.62 -1.23 -21.75
N PRO A 87 -2.99 -2.03 -22.76
CA PRO A 87 -4.35 -2.05 -23.28
C PRO A 87 -5.37 -2.22 -22.15
N MET A 88 -6.54 -1.57 -22.30
CA MET A 88 -7.70 -1.81 -21.44
C MET A 88 -8.29 -3.18 -21.76
N ILE A 89 -8.51 -3.99 -20.73
CA ILE A 89 -9.17 -5.29 -20.84
C ILE A 89 -10.48 -5.27 -20.07
N ALA A 90 -11.43 -6.11 -20.51
CA ALA A 90 -12.77 -6.19 -19.93
C ALA A 90 -13.19 -7.64 -19.69
N ILE A 91 -13.98 -7.87 -18.63
CA ILE A 91 -14.65 -9.15 -18.35
C ILE A 91 -16.15 -8.91 -18.13
N PRO A 92 -17.03 -9.51 -18.96
CA PRO A 92 -18.49 -9.35 -18.85
C PRO A 92 -19.09 -10.26 -17.78
N GLY A 93 -18.59 -10.14 -16.55
CA GLY A 93 -19.01 -10.97 -15.40
C GLY A 93 -20.19 -10.42 -14.58
N GLY A 94 -20.72 -9.24 -14.91
CA GLY A 94 -21.80 -8.62 -14.14
C GLY A 94 -21.37 -8.05 -12.78
N GLY A 95 -22.28 -8.04 -11.81
CA GLY A 95 -21.98 -7.64 -10.43
C GLY A 95 -21.22 -8.70 -9.60
N GLY A 96 -20.74 -8.29 -8.43
CA GLY A 96 -20.04 -9.16 -7.48
C GLY A 96 -18.51 -9.04 -7.53
N GLY A 97 -17.83 -9.99 -6.90
CA GLY A 97 -16.38 -9.98 -6.76
C GLY A 97 -15.65 -10.44 -8.04
N TYR A 98 -14.61 -9.71 -8.38
CA TYR A 98 -13.60 -9.99 -9.40
C TYR A 98 -12.24 -10.15 -8.71
N THR A 99 -11.49 -11.16 -9.11
CA THR A 99 -10.08 -11.29 -8.71
C THR A 99 -9.23 -10.51 -9.70
N VAL A 100 -8.42 -9.58 -9.19
CA VAL A 100 -7.45 -8.83 -10.00
C VAL A 100 -6.07 -9.16 -9.48
N SER A 101 -5.16 -9.61 -10.35
CA SER A 101 -3.78 -9.83 -9.97
C SER A 101 -2.79 -9.04 -10.83
N ILE A 102 -1.75 -8.54 -10.17
CA ILE A 102 -0.67 -7.78 -10.78
C ILE A 102 0.63 -8.49 -10.43
N ARG A 103 1.36 -8.95 -11.43
CA ARG A 103 2.59 -9.73 -11.24
C ARG A 103 3.75 -9.25 -12.09
N LYS A 104 4.96 -9.56 -11.64
CA LYS A 104 6.20 -9.34 -12.39
C LYS A 104 7.03 -10.61 -12.49
N PHE A 105 7.81 -10.71 -13.57
CA PHE A 105 8.70 -11.84 -13.82
C PHE A 105 10.19 -11.51 -13.67
N ASP A 106 10.51 -10.23 -13.51
CA ASP A 106 11.87 -9.76 -13.31
C ASP A 106 12.14 -9.47 -11.83
N ASP A 107 13.40 -9.51 -11.43
CA ASP A 107 13.87 -9.33 -10.05
C ASP A 107 13.89 -7.88 -9.58
N ASP A 108 13.75 -6.93 -10.49
CA ASP A 108 13.70 -5.50 -10.21
C ASP A 108 12.44 -5.07 -9.45
N PHE A 109 12.57 -4.03 -8.62
CA PHE A 109 11.46 -3.34 -7.98
C PHE A 109 10.56 -2.63 -9.01
N SER A 110 9.24 -2.73 -8.85
CA SER A 110 8.27 -2.05 -9.71
C SER A 110 7.32 -1.17 -8.92
N LEU A 111 6.98 -0.01 -9.48
CA LEU A 111 5.83 0.79 -9.06
C LEU A 111 4.76 0.73 -10.14
N PHE A 112 3.50 0.72 -9.73
CA PHE A 112 2.38 0.68 -10.66
C PHE A 112 1.20 1.56 -10.25
N ALA A 113 0.37 1.87 -11.24
CA ALA A 113 -0.98 2.39 -11.08
C ALA A 113 -1.95 1.49 -11.85
N LEU A 114 -2.97 0.97 -11.17
CA LEU A 114 -4.09 0.23 -11.72
C LEU A 114 -5.29 1.17 -11.84
N GLU A 115 -5.86 1.27 -13.02
CA GLU A 115 -7.14 1.94 -13.25
C GLU A 115 -8.21 0.87 -13.50
N TYR A 116 -9.34 0.97 -12.81
CA TYR A 116 -10.41 -0.01 -12.93
C TYR A 116 -11.80 0.60 -12.80
N HIS A 117 -12.77 -0.06 -13.43
CA HIS A 117 -14.16 0.38 -13.49
C HIS A 117 -15.11 -0.80 -13.49
N CYS A 118 -16.14 -0.74 -12.66
CA CYS A 118 -17.36 -1.48 -12.89
C CYS A 118 -18.31 -0.60 -13.71
N GLN A 119 -18.87 -1.17 -14.78
CA GLN A 119 -19.75 -0.44 -15.69
C GLN A 119 -20.97 -1.26 -16.04
N ASN A 120 -22.07 -0.56 -16.31
CA ASN A 120 -23.17 -1.09 -17.11
C ASN A 120 -23.03 -0.62 -18.57
N GLU A 121 -24.06 -0.76 -19.39
CA GLU A 121 -24.01 -0.41 -20.82
C GLU A 121 -23.55 1.03 -21.10
N THR A 122 -23.91 1.99 -20.22
CA THR A 122 -23.66 3.41 -20.46
C THR A 122 -22.96 4.13 -19.30
N ASP A 123 -23.00 3.57 -18.09
CA ASP A 123 -22.61 4.27 -16.87
C ASP A 123 -21.68 3.45 -15.98
N HIS A 124 -20.84 4.15 -15.23
CA HIS A 124 -20.10 3.58 -14.11
C HIS A 124 -21.08 3.17 -13.00
N THR A 125 -20.73 2.11 -12.29
CA THR A 125 -21.47 1.61 -11.13
C THR A 125 -20.60 1.65 -9.89
N GLU A 126 -21.21 1.63 -8.71
CA GLU A 126 -20.45 1.56 -7.44
C GLU A 126 -19.45 0.41 -7.47
N THR A 127 -18.26 0.70 -6.94
CA THR A 127 -17.12 -0.22 -6.92
C THR A 127 -16.43 -0.11 -5.57
N SER A 128 -16.05 -1.24 -4.99
CA SER A 128 -15.19 -1.29 -3.80
C SER A 128 -13.99 -2.20 -4.03
N LEU A 129 -12.89 -1.95 -3.32
CA LEU A 129 -11.64 -2.70 -3.44
C LEU A 129 -11.25 -3.29 -2.08
N LEU A 130 -10.83 -4.54 -2.10
CA LEU A 130 -10.20 -5.22 -0.96
C LEU A 130 -8.85 -5.79 -1.41
N THR A 131 -7.78 -5.52 -0.68
CA THR A 131 -6.49 -6.18 -0.88
C THR A 131 -6.54 -7.59 -0.30
N VAL A 132 -6.18 -8.59 -1.10
CA VAL A 132 -6.17 -10.01 -0.71
C VAL A 132 -4.76 -10.49 -0.44
N LYS A 133 -3.80 -10.06 -1.25
CA LYS A 133 -2.40 -10.47 -1.19
C LYS A 133 -1.50 -9.32 -1.64
N THR A 134 -0.40 -9.09 -0.93
CA THR A 134 0.65 -8.16 -1.34
C THR A 134 1.99 -8.89 -1.33
N ASN A 135 2.85 -8.51 -2.27
CA ASN A 135 4.26 -8.89 -2.38
C ASN A 135 4.58 -10.36 -2.12
N SER A 136 3.66 -11.30 -2.40
CA SER A 136 3.93 -12.72 -2.13
C SER A 136 4.26 -13.50 -3.41
N PRO A 137 5.14 -14.53 -3.31
CA PRO A 137 5.56 -15.30 -4.47
C PRO A 137 4.37 -15.90 -5.24
N ILE A 138 4.50 -16.01 -6.55
CA ILE A 138 3.58 -16.78 -7.39
C ILE A 138 3.69 -18.23 -6.92
N ALA A 139 2.56 -18.81 -6.51
CA ALA A 139 2.49 -20.24 -6.24
C ALA A 139 2.74 -20.95 -7.57
N ASN A 140 3.98 -21.40 -7.79
CA ASN A 140 4.30 -22.23 -8.94
C ASN A 140 3.46 -23.51 -8.82
N GLY A 141 2.44 -23.64 -9.66
CA GLY A 141 1.82 -24.93 -9.91
C GLY A 141 2.91 -25.86 -10.43
N ASP A 142 3.34 -26.80 -9.59
CA ASP A 142 4.33 -27.82 -9.91
C ASP A 142 3.97 -28.53 -11.22
N ASN A 143 4.67 -28.18 -12.31
CA ASN A 143 4.92 -29.11 -13.42
C ASN A 143 6.27 -29.80 -13.17
N GLY A 144 6.37 -30.48 -12.03
CA GLY A 144 7.50 -31.33 -11.67
C GLY A 144 7.23 -32.77 -12.10
N GLY A 145 7.83 -33.18 -13.22
CA GLY A 145 7.87 -34.57 -13.64
C GLY A 145 8.43 -35.46 -12.53
N SER A 146 7.64 -36.44 -12.13
CA SER A 146 7.99 -37.46 -11.14
C SER A 146 9.11 -38.36 -11.66
N THR A 147 10.29 -38.27 -11.08
CA THR A 147 11.10 -39.47 -10.78
C THR A 147 11.10 -39.67 -9.26
N PRO A 148 10.75 -40.87 -8.77
CA PRO A 148 10.66 -41.09 -7.33
C PRO A 148 12.07 -41.35 -6.75
N PRO A 149 12.47 -40.70 -5.64
CA PRO A 149 13.49 -41.27 -4.78
C PRO A 149 12.83 -42.25 -3.79
N PRO A 150 13.53 -43.34 -3.42
CA PRO A 150 13.01 -44.29 -2.43
C PRO A 150 13.26 -43.76 -1.01
N ASN A 151 12.20 -43.85 -0.19
CA ASN A 151 12.20 -43.98 1.27
C ASN A 151 13.22 -43.15 2.07
N GLY A 152 12.73 -42.07 2.66
CA GLY A 152 13.38 -41.39 3.77
C GLY A 152 12.35 -40.57 4.54
N ASP A 153 12.01 -41.05 5.72
CA ASP A 153 11.20 -40.44 6.77
C ASP A 153 11.59 -38.97 6.99
N ASP A 154 10.70 -38.01 6.70
CA ASP A 154 10.78 -36.69 7.32
C ASP A 154 9.39 -36.07 7.47
N GLY A 155 9.03 -35.79 8.72
CA GLY A 155 7.76 -35.21 9.14
C GLY A 155 7.68 -33.74 8.77
N GLY A 156 7.44 -33.45 7.49
CA GLY A 156 7.24 -32.11 6.94
C GLY A 156 5.99 -31.44 7.50
N ASN A 157 6.13 -30.83 8.68
CA ASN A 157 5.24 -29.79 9.16
C ASN A 157 5.49 -28.55 8.27
N THR A 158 4.73 -28.42 7.19
CA THR A 158 4.71 -27.22 6.36
C THR A 158 4.10 -26.09 7.20
N THR A 159 4.95 -25.39 7.95
CA THR A 159 4.61 -24.09 8.52
C THR A 159 4.15 -23.18 7.38
N PRO A 160 2.99 -22.50 7.50
CA PRO A 160 2.57 -21.50 6.54
C PRO A 160 3.68 -20.44 6.41
N ASP A 161 4.07 -20.15 5.17
CA ASP A 161 4.97 -19.05 4.86
C ASP A 161 4.23 -17.75 5.25
N LEU A 162 4.66 -17.14 6.35
CA LEU A 162 4.15 -15.85 6.80
C LEU A 162 4.61 -14.80 5.80
N SER A 163 3.71 -13.92 5.37
CA SER A 163 3.98 -12.90 4.35
C SER A 163 5.31 -12.19 4.59
N SER A 164 6.11 -12.08 3.53
CA SER A 164 7.37 -11.33 3.53
C SER A 164 7.18 -9.82 3.67
N SER A 165 5.95 -9.32 3.68
CA SER A 165 5.62 -7.89 3.80
C SER A 165 4.83 -7.59 5.06
N PHE A 166 5.12 -6.44 5.66
CA PHE A 166 4.37 -5.88 6.77
C PHE A 166 3.27 -4.95 6.28
N ASP A 167 2.04 -5.44 6.35
CA ASP A 167 0.88 -4.74 5.80
C ASP A 167 0.13 -3.91 6.86
N LEU A 168 -0.30 -2.72 6.44
CA LEU A 168 -1.37 -1.99 7.13
C LEU A 168 -2.71 -2.67 6.77
N LEU A 169 -3.30 -3.43 7.70
CA LEU A 169 -4.43 -4.34 7.42
C LEU A 169 -5.78 -3.65 7.16
N THR A 170 -5.85 -2.33 7.32
CA THR A 170 -7.08 -1.56 7.08
C THR A 170 -6.72 -0.33 6.27
N GLU A 171 -7.38 -0.14 5.12
CA GLU A 171 -7.35 1.06 4.27
C GLU A 171 -6.01 1.84 4.33
N SER A 172 -5.09 1.51 3.42
CA SER A 172 -3.83 2.26 3.27
C SER A 172 -4.03 3.65 2.64
N THR A 173 -5.28 4.08 2.43
CA THR A 173 -5.67 5.32 1.77
C THR A 173 -6.85 5.96 2.49
N ILE A 174 -6.68 7.20 2.95
CA ILE A 174 -7.70 7.96 3.68
C ILE A 174 -7.92 9.33 3.03
N SER A 175 -9.15 9.84 3.10
CA SER A 175 -9.47 11.16 2.56
C SER A 175 -9.05 12.28 3.51
N GLU A 176 -8.57 13.39 2.95
CA GLU A 176 -8.25 14.62 3.66
C GLU A 176 -9.42 15.08 4.54
N GLY A 177 -9.10 15.56 5.74
CA GLY A 177 -10.07 16.14 6.66
C GLY A 177 -10.89 15.11 7.42
N GLU A 178 -10.67 13.81 7.22
CA GLU A 178 -11.36 12.72 7.92
C GLU A 178 -10.55 12.19 9.10
N ASN A 179 -11.25 11.66 10.10
CA ASN A 179 -10.61 10.85 11.13
C ASN A 179 -10.51 9.42 10.59
N PHE A 180 -9.33 8.83 10.67
CA PHE A 180 -9.14 7.44 10.30
C PHE A 180 -9.19 6.55 11.54
N TYR A 181 -9.80 5.38 11.40
CA TYR A 181 -9.80 4.31 12.38
C TYR A 181 -9.35 3.04 11.66
N GLY A 182 -8.19 2.54 12.03
CA GLY A 182 -7.61 1.38 11.38
C GLY A 182 -6.73 0.58 12.31
N GLY A 183 -5.92 -0.30 11.75
CA GLY A 183 -4.94 -1.06 12.49
C GLY A 183 -3.76 -1.49 11.65
N ILE A 184 -2.69 -1.76 12.37
CA ILE A 184 -1.44 -2.26 11.83
C ILE A 184 -1.44 -3.78 12.00
N GLY A 185 -1.22 -4.51 10.91
CA GLY A 185 -1.02 -5.96 10.96
C GLY A 185 0.29 -6.31 11.60
N VAL A 186 0.30 -7.35 12.42
CA VAL A 186 1.52 -7.82 13.07
C VAL A 186 1.58 -9.34 13.03
N HIS A 187 2.78 -9.85 12.78
CA HIS A 187 3.04 -11.28 12.62
C HIS A 187 3.25 -11.96 13.97
N ASP A 188 3.07 -13.28 13.99
CA ASP A 188 3.29 -14.10 15.17
C ASP A 188 4.77 -14.47 15.37
N SER A 189 5.66 -14.27 14.38
CA SER A 189 7.08 -14.63 14.46
C SER A 189 8.07 -13.72 13.72
N CYS A 190 9.34 -13.76 14.14
CA CYS A 190 10.47 -13.11 13.47
C CYS A 190 11.24 -14.08 12.56
N GLN A 191 11.76 -13.55 11.46
CA GLN A 191 12.52 -14.33 10.48
C GLN A 191 14.00 -14.49 10.86
N GLY A 192 14.60 -15.62 10.44
CA GLY A 192 16.05 -15.82 10.44
C GLY A 192 16.69 -16.22 11.78
N GLY A 193 15.89 -16.67 12.76
CA GLY A 193 16.38 -17.09 14.09
C GLY A 193 16.38 -18.59 14.32
N THR A 194 17.31 -19.08 15.15
CA THR A 194 17.20 -20.41 15.77
C THR A 194 16.51 -20.30 17.14
N GLY A 195 15.58 -21.21 17.44
CA GLY A 195 14.85 -21.26 18.70
C GLY A 195 13.50 -20.53 18.66
N ASN A 196 13.07 -19.95 19.79
CA ASN A 196 11.79 -19.26 19.88
C ASN A 196 11.83 -17.94 19.09
N THR A 197 11.13 -17.91 17.96
CA THR A 197 10.95 -16.75 17.09
C THR A 197 9.62 -16.05 17.31
N ARG A 198 8.84 -16.41 18.34
CA ARG A 198 7.53 -15.81 18.55
C ARG A 198 7.65 -14.33 18.91
N VAL A 199 6.87 -13.47 18.25
CA VAL A 199 6.79 -12.05 18.58
C VAL A 199 6.16 -11.88 19.97
N MET A 200 6.86 -11.16 20.82
CA MET A 200 6.49 -10.88 22.20
C MET A 200 6.32 -9.38 22.49
N GLY A 201 6.59 -8.52 21.52
CA GLY A 201 6.25 -7.11 21.59
C GLY A 201 6.24 -6.45 20.22
N HIS A 202 5.57 -5.32 20.14
CA HIS A 202 5.51 -4.47 18.95
C HIS A 202 5.81 -3.04 19.34
N SER A 203 6.50 -2.33 18.45
CA SER A 203 6.81 -0.92 18.61
C SER A 203 6.50 -0.20 17.31
N VAL A 204 5.65 0.83 17.36
CA VAL A 204 5.23 1.59 16.19
C VAL A 204 5.60 3.04 16.41
N LEU A 205 6.14 3.70 15.39
CA LEU A 205 6.56 5.09 15.43
C LEU A 205 6.08 5.82 14.16
N PHE A 206 5.38 6.93 14.35
CA PHE A 206 5.00 7.87 13.29
C PHE A 206 6.13 8.90 13.10
N PRO A 207 6.28 9.45 11.87
CA PRO A 207 7.31 10.44 11.60
C PRO A 207 6.96 11.79 12.24
N THR A 208 7.59 12.10 13.37
CA THR A 208 7.21 13.27 14.20
C THR A 208 8.38 14.15 14.58
N GLN A 209 9.56 13.58 14.81
CA GLN A 209 10.76 14.34 15.19
C GLN A 209 11.69 14.54 13.99
N ASN A 210 11.72 15.78 13.50
CA ASN A 210 12.49 16.20 12.32
C ASN A 210 12.34 15.25 11.12
N PRO A 211 11.11 14.89 10.73
CA PRO A 211 10.90 13.88 9.71
C PRO A 211 11.48 14.32 8.36
N ARG A 212 11.90 13.36 7.54
CA ARG A 212 12.32 13.62 6.16
C ARG A 212 11.07 13.76 5.31
N VAL A 213 10.87 14.94 4.71
CA VAL A 213 9.71 15.22 3.86
C VAL A 213 10.20 15.53 2.45
N THR A 214 9.82 14.70 1.49
CA THR A 214 10.29 14.81 0.10
C THR A 214 9.15 14.72 -0.89
N ARG A 215 9.30 15.39 -2.03
CA ARG A 215 8.46 15.14 -3.19
C ARG A 215 8.87 13.83 -3.85
N VAL A 216 7.90 12.99 -4.20
CA VAL A 216 8.15 11.70 -4.85
C VAL A 216 8.71 11.88 -6.26
N ASP A 217 8.22 12.88 -7.01
CA ASP A 217 8.57 13.09 -8.41
C ASP A 217 9.99 13.63 -8.65
N THR A 218 10.54 14.35 -7.67
CA THR A 218 11.80 15.10 -7.80
C THR A 218 12.81 14.79 -6.71
N ALA A 219 12.41 14.01 -5.69
CA ALA A 219 13.16 13.79 -4.45
C ALA A 219 13.54 15.09 -3.70
N ALA A 220 12.95 16.23 -4.07
CA ALA A 220 13.25 17.51 -3.48
C ALA A 220 12.69 17.56 -2.04
N ASN A 221 13.52 18.04 -1.11
CA ASN A 221 13.06 18.29 0.26
C ASN A 221 12.00 19.40 0.25
N VAL A 222 10.92 19.20 1.01
CA VAL A 222 9.88 20.21 1.23
C VAL A 222 9.66 20.37 2.74
N SER A 223 9.10 21.52 3.15
CA SER A 223 8.68 21.68 4.54
C SER A 223 7.27 21.12 4.72
N LEU A 224 7.00 20.40 5.81
CA LEU A 224 5.65 19.92 6.11
C LEU A 224 4.65 21.07 6.22
N ASP A 225 5.07 22.19 6.80
CA ASP A 225 4.29 23.44 6.89
C ASP A 225 3.99 24.07 5.52
N SER A 226 4.67 23.68 4.45
CA SER A 226 4.33 24.14 3.08
C SER A 226 3.29 23.24 2.40
N VAL A 227 3.02 22.08 2.99
CA VAL A 227 2.15 21.03 2.43
C VAL A 227 0.84 20.94 3.21
N LEU A 228 0.92 20.90 4.53
CA LEU A 228 -0.20 20.71 5.44
C LEU A 228 -0.48 21.97 6.25
N THR A 229 -1.69 22.07 6.77
CA THR A 229 -2.09 23.13 7.72
C THR A 229 -1.45 22.96 9.11
N ILE A 230 -0.90 21.77 9.37
CA ILE A 230 -0.18 21.40 10.59
C ILE A 230 1.32 21.23 10.29
N GLY A 231 2.17 21.60 11.25
CA GLY A 231 3.63 21.50 11.11
C GLY A 231 4.25 20.20 11.61
N SER A 232 3.46 19.30 12.19
CA SER A 232 3.91 18.01 12.67
C SER A 232 2.75 17.02 12.72
N LEU A 233 3.06 15.72 12.59
CA LEU A 233 2.10 14.64 12.82
C LEU A 233 1.98 14.27 14.30
N ALA A 234 2.77 14.89 15.18
CA ALA A 234 2.71 14.64 16.62
C ALA A 234 1.29 14.87 17.16
N ASN A 235 0.86 13.99 18.06
CA ASN A 235 -0.45 13.95 18.70
C ASN A 235 -1.65 13.61 17.78
N LEU A 236 -1.45 13.44 16.46
CA LEU A 236 -2.49 12.89 15.58
C LEU A 236 -2.73 11.39 15.79
N PRO A 237 -1.69 10.53 15.83
CA PRO A 237 -1.90 9.09 16.03
C PRO A 237 -2.23 8.84 17.49
N GLN A 238 -3.26 8.05 17.75
CA GLN A 238 -3.74 7.77 19.10
C GLN A 238 -4.13 6.30 19.21
N LEU A 239 -3.69 5.65 20.28
CA LEU A 239 -3.88 4.22 20.44
C LEU A 239 -5.34 3.92 20.78
N ILE A 240 -5.94 2.95 20.10
CA ILE A 240 -7.24 2.42 20.52
C ILE A 240 -6.96 1.24 21.44
N GLN A 241 -7.46 1.32 22.67
CA GLN A 241 -7.26 0.25 23.63
C GLN A 241 -7.89 -1.06 23.12
N SER A 242 -7.07 -2.09 22.96
CA SER A 242 -7.52 -3.45 22.64
C SER A 242 -6.75 -4.49 23.42
N ASN A 243 -7.43 -5.53 23.89
CA ASN A 243 -6.79 -6.67 24.56
C ASN A 243 -6.52 -7.85 23.62
N SER A 244 -6.79 -7.70 22.31
CA SER A 244 -6.61 -8.78 21.32
C SER A 244 -5.17 -9.28 21.25
N LEU A 245 -4.18 -8.40 21.43
CA LEU A 245 -2.77 -8.75 21.38
C LEU A 245 -2.10 -8.82 22.76
N SER A 246 -2.40 -7.85 23.61
CA SER A 246 -1.84 -7.76 24.96
C SER A 246 -2.66 -6.81 25.81
N ALA A 247 -2.78 -7.12 27.10
CA ALA A 247 -3.26 -6.16 28.11
C ALA A 247 -2.22 -5.06 28.43
N ARG A 248 -0.96 -5.21 27.99
CA ARG A 248 0.12 -4.25 28.21
C ARG A 248 0.41 -3.49 26.92
N GLN A 249 -0.28 -2.37 26.78
CA GLN A 249 -0.15 -1.45 25.67
C GLN A 249 0.06 -0.03 26.20
N SER A 250 0.78 0.81 25.46
CA SER A 250 0.94 2.22 25.82
C SER A 250 1.26 3.07 24.61
N GLU A 251 0.87 4.34 24.70
CA GLU A 251 1.33 5.39 23.79
C GLU A 251 2.77 5.75 24.11
N LYS A 252 3.55 6.01 23.06
CA LYS A 252 4.85 6.65 23.14
C LYS A 252 4.62 8.14 23.03
N THR A 253 5.26 8.92 23.90
CA THR A 253 5.14 10.37 23.89
C THR A 253 6.49 11.06 23.76
N ASP A 254 6.49 12.21 23.10
CA ASP A 254 7.64 13.12 23.11
C ASP A 254 7.77 13.86 24.46
N ALA A 255 8.75 14.76 24.57
CA ALA A 255 8.98 15.56 25.77
C ALA A 255 7.82 16.54 26.10
N ASN A 256 6.92 16.81 25.15
CA ASN A 256 5.76 17.68 25.31
C ASN A 256 4.48 16.87 25.58
N ASN A 257 4.59 15.56 25.82
CA ASN A 257 3.47 14.62 25.95
C ASN A 257 2.61 14.46 24.68
N ASN A 258 3.12 14.83 23.51
CA ASN A 258 2.44 14.51 22.25
C ASN A 258 2.61 13.03 21.95
N VAL A 259 1.54 12.36 21.53
CA VAL A 259 1.62 10.96 21.09
C VAL A 259 2.37 10.88 19.76
N ILE A 260 3.39 10.03 19.69
CA ILE A 260 4.25 9.85 18.51
C ILE A 260 4.24 8.42 17.99
N GLY A 261 3.59 7.50 18.70
CA GLY A 261 3.57 6.08 18.35
C GLY A 261 3.05 5.25 19.50
N PHE A 262 3.20 3.93 19.40
CA PHE A 262 2.60 2.98 20.33
C PHE A 262 3.54 1.82 20.62
N ASN A 263 3.29 1.11 21.71
CA ASN A 263 3.92 -0.18 21.94
C ASN A 263 2.96 -1.17 22.60
N HIS A 264 3.18 -2.45 22.30
CA HIS A 264 2.59 -3.58 22.99
C HIS A 264 3.73 -4.47 23.50
N ILE A 265 3.63 -4.97 24.72
CA ILE A 265 4.60 -5.92 25.27
C ILE A 265 3.90 -7.16 25.82
N ARG A 266 4.62 -8.28 25.88
CA ARG A 266 4.08 -9.58 26.27
C ARG A 266 2.90 -10.02 25.39
N THR A 267 3.02 -9.74 24.10
CA THR A 267 1.97 -10.05 23.12
C THR A 267 1.77 -11.55 22.99
N ARG A 268 0.54 -11.91 22.61
CA ARG A 268 0.19 -13.29 22.33
C ARG A 268 -0.63 -13.40 21.06
N ILE A 269 0.05 -13.74 19.98
CA ILE A 269 -0.58 -14.14 18.73
C ILE A 269 -0.54 -15.66 18.67
N ALA A 270 -1.64 -16.30 18.26
CA ALA A 270 -1.67 -17.74 18.08
C ALA A 270 -0.92 -18.09 16.78
N PRO A 271 -0.24 -19.25 16.70
CA PRO A 271 0.48 -19.64 15.51
C PRO A 271 -0.38 -19.56 14.24
N GLY A 272 0.13 -18.90 13.19
CA GLY A 272 -0.55 -18.76 11.91
C GLY A 272 -1.74 -17.79 11.90
N LEU A 273 -1.96 -17.02 12.96
CA LEU A 273 -2.89 -15.89 12.96
C LEU A 273 -2.12 -14.57 12.86
N GLU A 274 -2.80 -13.56 12.35
CA GLU A 274 -2.33 -12.17 12.40
C GLU A 274 -2.89 -11.45 13.63
N GLY A 275 -2.07 -10.56 14.16
CA GLY A 275 -2.50 -9.58 15.13
C GLY A 275 -2.88 -8.25 14.49
N LEU A 276 -3.70 -7.47 15.18
CA LEU A 276 -4.04 -6.11 14.78
C LEU A 276 -3.77 -5.15 15.95
N ILE A 277 -2.98 -4.10 15.70
CA ILE A 277 -2.82 -2.96 16.61
C ILE A 277 -3.76 -1.83 16.14
N PRO A 278 -4.92 -1.64 16.77
CA PRO A 278 -5.85 -0.62 16.33
C PRO A 278 -5.42 0.77 16.79
N PHE A 279 -5.58 1.76 15.92
CA PHE A 279 -5.29 3.15 16.19
C PHE A 279 -6.28 4.06 15.48
N ARG A 280 -6.38 5.30 15.96
CA ARG A 280 -6.99 6.39 15.20
C ARG A 280 -5.91 7.34 14.73
N LEU A 281 -6.10 7.93 13.55
CA LEU A 281 -5.32 9.06 13.09
C LEU A 281 -6.25 10.28 13.00
N GLY A 282 -5.84 11.36 13.66
CA GLY A 282 -6.51 12.65 13.56
C GLY A 282 -6.50 13.21 12.13
N ARG A 283 -7.37 14.19 11.89
CA ARG A 283 -7.55 14.82 10.57
C ARG A 283 -6.25 15.44 10.06
N ILE A 284 -5.91 15.10 8.84
CA ILE A 284 -4.83 15.75 8.08
C ILE A 284 -5.48 16.62 7.01
N GLN A 285 -5.09 17.89 6.96
CA GLN A 285 -5.61 18.87 6.00
C GLN A 285 -4.46 19.47 5.21
N PHE A 286 -4.53 19.38 3.88
CA PHE A 286 -3.62 20.04 2.96
C PHE A 286 -3.86 21.55 2.96
N LYS A 287 -2.78 22.31 2.79
CA LYS A 287 -2.89 23.74 2.57
C LYS A 287 -3.57 24.03 1.23
N PRO A 288 -4.54 24.95 1.17
CA PRO A 288 -5.17 25.33 -0.09
C PRO A 288 -4.17 25.71 -1.17
N GLU A 289 -3.10 26.42 -0.81
CA GLU A 289 -2.03 26.87 -1.69
C GLU A 289 -1.02 25.77 -2.08
N SER A 290 -1.02 24.61 -1.41
CA SER A 290 -0.10 23.52 -1.73
C SER A 290 -0.50 22.84 -3.05
N CYS A 291 0.50 22.38 -3.81
CA CYS A 291 0.26 21.50 -4.97
C CYS A 291 0.33 20.01 -4.60
N ALA A 292 0.48 19.66 -3.33
CA ALA A 292 0.44 18.28 -2.90
C ALA A 292 -0.96 17.69 -3.09
N LYS A 293 -1.04 16.50 -3.70
CA LYS A 293 -2.27 15.71 -3.89
C LYS A 293 -2.35 14.51 -2.95
N ASN A 294 -1.20 13.94 -2.58
CA ASN A 294 -1.10 12.84 -1.64
C ASN A 294 -0.01 13.10 -0.60
N LEU A 295 -0.23 12.64 0.61
CA LEU A 295 0.77 12.51 1.67
C LEU A 295 0.94 11.03 1.98
N ILE A 296 2.09 10.47 1.64
CA ILE A 296 2.47 9.09 1.90
C ILE A 296 3.29 9.07 3.19
N ILE A 297 2.72 8.51 4.25
CA ILE A 297 3.31 8.44 5.58
C ILE A 297 3.96 7.08 5.74
N GLN A 298 5.30 7.02 5.85
CA GLN A 298 5.99 5.80 6.26
C GLN A 298 6.04 5.70 7.78
N LEU A 299 5.71 4.54 8.31
CA LEU A 299 5.83 4.24 9.74
C LEU A 299 7.09 3.41 9.97
N ALA A 300 7.73 3.60 11.13
CA ALA A 300 8.78 2.70 11.60
C ALA A 300 8.16 1.68 12.56
N VAL A 301 8.31 0.40 12.27
CA VAL A 301 7.76 -0.68 13.10
C VAL A 301 8.81 -1.71 13.47
N ALA A 302 8.80 -2.16 14.73
CA ALA A 302 9.60 -3.28 15.20
C ALA A 302 8.70 -4.38 15.78
N GLU A 303 8.89 -5.60 15.29
CA GLU A 303 8.32 -6.82 15.86
C GLU A 303 9.41 -7.51 16.66
N ILE A 304 9.23 -7.63 17.97
CA ILE A 304 10.29 -7.99 18.90
C ILE A 304 10.07 -9.42 19.38
N CYS A 305 10.97 -10.33 19.02
CA CYS A 305 10.91 -11.73 19.44
C CYS A 305 11.75 -12.03 20.68
N ARG A 306 12.72 -11.16 20.99
CA ARG A 306 13.53 -11.24 22.21
C ARG A 306 13.71 -9.87 22.83
N GLY A 307 12.96 -9.60 23.91
CA GLY A 307 13.00 -8.28 24.57
C GLY A 307 14.41 -7.89 25.04
N ASN A 308 15.17 -8.81 25.62
CA ASN A 308 16.51 -8.54 26.13
C ASN A 308 17.64 -8.61 25.07
N ALA A 309 17.31 -8.63 23.78
CA ALA A 309 18.29 -8.66 22.69
C ALA A 309 18.33 -7.30 21.97
N PHE A 310 19.21 -6.41 22.44
CA PHE A 310 19.48 -5.12 21.83
C PHE A 310 21.00 -4.85 21.79
N PRO A 311 21.58 -4.34 20.68
CA PRO A 311 20.94 -4.09 19.38
C PRO A 311 20.42 -5.39 18.74
N PRO A 312 19.35 -5.32 17.93
CA PRO A 312 18.75 -6.51 17.35
C PRO A 312 19.71 -7.19 16.37
N GLN A 313 19.54 -8.50 16.27
CA GLN A 313 20.17 -9.40 15.30
C GLN A 313 19.09 -10.18 14.55
N PRO A 314 19.41 -10.82 13.41
CA PRO A 314 18.48 -11.72 12.72
C PRO A 314 17.83 -12.71 13.70
N GLY A 315 16.51 -12.89 13.59
CA GLY A 315 15.73 -13.75 14.48
C GLY A 315 15.39 -13.18 15.86
N THR A 316 15.87 -12.00 16.21
CA THR A 316 15.55 -11.35 17.51
C THR A 316 14.51 -10.24 17.38
N ALA A 317 14.42 -9.64 16.20
CA ALA A 317 13.37 -8.70 15.79
C ALA A 317 13.22 -8.71 14.26
N ASN A 318 12.04 -8.35 13.75
CA ASN A 318 11.86 -7.79 12.41
C ASN A 318 11.80 -6.26 12.54
N LEU A 319 12.39 -5.54 11.60
CA LEU A 319 12.48 -4.07 11.61
C LEU A 319 11.99 -3.50 10.30
N TRP A 320 10.75 -3.04 10.28
CA TRP A 320 10.09 -2.39 9.16
C TRP A 320 10.37 -0.89 9.21
N ILE A 321 11.59 -0.50 8.82
CA ILE A 321 12.06 0.90 8.83
C ILE A 321 12.60 1.31 7.46
N PRO A 322 12.52 2.61 7.08
CA PRO A 322 12.87 3.03 5.71
C PRO A 322 14.34 2.77 5.34
N SER A 323 15.23 2.86 6.33
CA SER A 323 16.67 2.61 6.16
C SER A 323 17.31 2.34 7.52
N THR A 324 18.53 1.80 7.51
CA THR A 324 19.29 1.61 8.73
C THR A 324 19.73 2.92 9.38
N THR A 325 19.98 2.84 10.68
CA THR A 325 20.34 3.98 11.52
C THR A 325 21.59 3.65 12.34
N SER A 326 21.97 4.53 13.26
CA SER A 326 23.13 4.30 14.12
C SER A 326 22.89 3.19 15.16
N ARG A 327 21.67 3.05 15.70
CA ARG A 327 21.31 1.96 16.63
C ARG A 327 20.77 0.71 15.94
N PHE A 328 20.21 0.85 14.74
CA PHE A 328 19.68 -0.23 13.92
C PHE A 328 20.49 -0.36 12.63
N ASN A 329 21.71 -0.88 12.76
CA ASN A 329 22.74 -0.84 11.71
C ASN A 329 22.97 -2.18 10.99
N ASN A 330 22.19 -3.22 11.31
CA ASN A 330 22.32 -4.53 10.69
C ASN A 330 21.30 -4.71 9.56
N ASN A 331 21.74 -4.53 8.31
CA ASN A 331 20.91 -4.69 7.10
C ASN A 331 20.43 -6.14 6.87
N SER A 332 20.92 -7.13 7.61
CA SER A 332 20.46 -8.53 7.49
C SER A 332 19.21 -8.82 8.34
N ILE A 333 18.69 -7.84 9.07
CA ILE A 333 17.42 -7.96 9.77
C ILE A 333 16.27 -7.81 8.76
N HIS A 334 15.25 -8.67 8.89
CA HIS A 334 14.09 -8.66 8.01
C HIS A 334 13.29 -7.34 8.12
N GLY A 335 12.77 -6.85 6.99
CA GLY A 335 11.94 -5.64 6.90
C GLY A 335 12.66 -4.31 6.66
N ILE A 336 14.01 -4.29 6.68
CA ILE A 336 14.76 -3.05 6.43
C ILE A 336 14.52 -2.60 4.97
N GLY A 337 14.05 -1.36 4.79
CA GLY A 337 13.68 -0.81 3.48
C GLY A 337 12.20 -1.02 3.13
N GLU A 338 11.47 -1.79 3.93
CA GLU A 338 10.09 -2.22 3.68
C GLU A 338 9.15 -1.59 4.72
N ALA A 339 9.32 -0.29 4.98
CA ALA A 339 8.48 0.44 5.93
C ALA A 339 7.02 0.53 5.42
N PRO A 340 6.02 0.19 6.26
CA PRO A 340 4.62 0.31 5.88
C PRO A 340 4.21 1.75 5.61
N THR A 341 3.27 1.92 4.69
CA THR A 341 2.77 3.23 4.27
C THR A 341 1.28 3.43 4.57
N LEU A 342 0.93 4.67 4.91
CA LEU A 342 -0.44 5.16 4.98
C LEU A 342 -0.55 6.43 4.11
N THR A 343 -1.48 6.45 3.18
CA THR A 343 -1.66 7.55 2.23
C THR A 343 -2.86 8.40 2.62
N VAL A 344 -2.67 9.72 2.71
CA VAL A 344 -3.76 10.71 2.80
C VAL A 344 -3.95 11.34 1.43
N GLN A 345 -5.13 11.19 0.85
CA GLN A 345 -5.52 11.79 -0.43
C GLN A 345 -6.20 13.13 -0.21
N ARG A 346 -5.77 14.14 -0.96
CA ARG A 346 -6.41 15.45 -0.95
C ARG A 346 -7.86 15.35 -1.44
N ASN A 347 -8.79 15.99 -0.74
CA ASN A 347 -10.17 16.07 -1.16
C ASN A 347 -10.30 17.17 -2.22
N LEU A 348 -10.19 16.80 -3.51
CA LEU A 348 -10.19 17.77 -4.61
C LEU A 348 -11.53 18.49 -4.81
N THR A 349 -12.62 17.99 -4.23
CA THR A 349 -13.93 18.67 -4.26
C THR A 349 -13.99 19.79 -3.22
N ALA A 350 -13.54 19.53 -1.99
CA ALA A 350 -13.58 20.51 -0.90
C ALA A 350 -12.35 21.44 -0.88
N ASN A 351 -11.20 20.93 -1.34
CA ASN A 351 -9.91 21.61 -1.35
C ASN A 351 -9.22 21.37 -2.71
N PRO A 352 -9.69 22.00 -3.81
CA PRO A 352 -9.11 21.80 -5.13
C PRO A 352 -7.64 22.25 -5.18
N LEU A 353 -6.86 21.64 -6.06
CA LEU A 353 -5.52 22.11 -6.36
C LEU A 353 -5.56 23.53 -6.95
N PRO A 354 -4.63 24.43 -6.57
CA PRO A 354 -4.48 25.71 -7.26
C PRO A 354 -4.28 25.52 -8.76
N GLY A 355 -4.81 26.43 -9.58
CA GLY A 355 -4.71 26.34 -11.05
C GLY A 355 -3.28 26.31 -11.60
N THR A 356 -2.29 26.71 -10.80
CA THR A 356 -0.85 26.65 -11.13
C THR A 356 -0.22 25.26 -10.93
N CYS A 357 -0.92 24.32 -10.30
CA CYS A 357 -0.34 23.07 -9.83
C CYS A 357 -0.32 21.93 -10.85
N ALA A 358 -0.78 22.15 -12.09
CA ALA A 358 -0.98 21.08 -13.08
C ALA A 358 -1.74 19.89 -12.45
N LEU A 359 -1.15 18.69 -12.44
CA LEU A 359 -1.74 17.48 -11.83
C LEU A 359 -1.43 17.33 -10.32
N GLY A 360 -0.67 18.25 -9.73
CA GLY A 360 -0.16 18.12 -8.36
C GLY A 360 1.00 17.12 -8.22
N TYR A 361 1.53 17.00 -7.01
CA TYR A 361 2.62 16.07 -6.67
C TYR A 361 2.34 15.27 -5.41
N ASP A 362 3.04 14.15 -5.23
CA ASP A 362 2.98 13.33 -4.03
C ASP A 362 4.11 13.72 -3.07
N VAL A 363 3.82 13.68 -1.77
CA VAL A 363 4.78 13.96 -0.70
C VAL A 363 4.97 12.72 0.13
N LEU A 364 6.20 12.25 0.25
CA LEU A 364 6.62 11.19 1.17
C LEU A 364 7.11 11.82 2.47
N ILE A 365 6.64 11.32 3.60
CA ILE A 365 7.14 11.66 4.94
C ILE A 365 7.66 10.40 5.65
N GLU A 366 8.91 10.46 6.08
CA GLU A 366 9.64 9.34 6.70
C GLU A 366 10.14 9.71 8.10
N PRO A 367 10.21 8.76 9.05
CA PRO A 367 10.83 9.01 10.34
C PRO A 367 12.31 9.29 10.14
N SER A 368 12.85 10.27 10.88
CA SER A 368 14.31 10.50 10.84
C SER A 368 15.05 9.39 11.55
N SER A 369 16.33 9.17 11.21
CA SER A 369 17.17 8.21 11.94
C SER A 369 17.24 8.53 13.44
N GLN A 370 17.20 9.82 13.80
CA GLN A 370 17.15 10.26 15.20
C GLN A 370 15.83 9.88 15.88
N ASP A 371 14.69 10.04 15.19
CA ASP A 371 13.38 9.64 15.70
C ASP A 371 13.34 8.13 15.95
N ILE A 372 13.80 7.33 14.97
CA ILE A 372 13.91 5.88 15.07
C ILE A 372 14.82 5.47 16.23
N ASP A 373 16.04 6.00 16.30
CA ASP A 373 17.02 5.63 17.32
C ASP A 373 16.53 5.94 18.74
N ASN A 374 15.79 7.03 18.93
CA ASN A 374 15.32 7.45 20.24
C ASN A 374 14.00 6.79 20.65
N ASN A 375 13.07 6.64 19.70
CA ASN A 375 11.68 6.36 20.02
C ASN A 375 11.18 5.00 19.54
N LEU A 376 11.88 4.30 18.62
CA LEU A 376 11.51 2.94 18.25
C LEU A 376 11.80 1.92 19.37
N PRO A 377 12.88 2.03 20.17
CA PRO A 377 13.06 1.18 21.34
C PRO A 377 11.91 1.27 22.36
N ILE A 378 11.73 0.21 23.16
CA ILE A 378 10.78 0.18 24.27
C ILE A 378 11.57 0.15 25.58
N THR A 379 11.54 1.25 26.33
CA THR A 379 12.27 1.39 27.60
C THR A 379 11.94 0.24 28.56
N ARG A 380 12.98 -0.37 29.15
CA ARG A 380 12.90 -1.54 30.07
C ARG A 380 12.35 -2.83 29.45
N PHE A 381 12.12 -2.86 28.13
CA PHE A 381 11.71 -4.07 27.43
C PHE A 381 12.67 -4.44 26.31
N TRP A 382 13.10 -3.48 25.48
CA TRP A 382 13.95 -3.64 24.30
C TRP A 382 14.59 -2.28 23.93
N ASN A 383 15.79 -1.97 24.45
CA ASN A 383 16.49 -0.68 24.27
C ASN A 383 17.98 -0.79 24.61
#